data_AF-A0A1F5REG1-F1
#
_entry.id   AF-A0A1F5REG1-F1
#
_cell.length_a   1.000
_cell.length_b   1.000
_cell.length_c   1.000
_cell.angle_alpha   90.00
_cell.angle_beta   90.00
_cell.angle_gamma   90.00
#
_symmetry.space_group_name_H-M   'P 1'
#
loop_
_entity.id
_entity.type
_entity.pdbx_description
1 polymer ?
#
loop_
_entity_poly.entity_id
_entity_poly.type
_entity_poly.pdbx_seq_one_letter_code
_entity_poly.pdbx_strand_id
1 'polypeptide(L)'
;MVAAGLTGVYAETIPNFEVLSLVVFFSGVLLGARDGVLVGVLTMLVYSLLNPYGPVHPLVTLAQVAGEALVGLAGGGFAAAAWPARSLAFRAATLAVAGALVTAVYDLLTNLASGVLLGRIGITLIGGVPFALWHIATNAVLFAVVGAPLAGVFWHYRQRLSS
;
A
#
# COMPACT_ATOMS: atom_id res chain seq x y z
N MET A 1 -5.70 -4.95 -11.93
CA MET A 1 -5.10 -4.71 -10.60
C MET A 1 -6.13 -4.39 -9.53
N VAL A 2 -7.11 -3.51 -9.75
CA VAL A 2 -8.18 -3.22 -8.76
C VAL A 2 -8.86 -4.49 -8.22
N ALA A 3 -9.32 -5.40 -9.10
CA ALA A 3 -9.93 -6.65 -8.67
C ALA A 3 -8.99 -7.51 -7.80
N ALA A 4 -7.70 -7.58 -8.12
CA ALA A 4 -6.72 -8.33 -7.32
C ALA A 4 -6.52 -7.70 -5.94
N GLY A 5 -6.50 -6.37 -5.86
CA GLY A 5 -6.42 -5.64 -4.58
C GLY A 5 -7.66 -5.89 -3.72
N LEU A 6 -8.86 -5.83 -4.33
CA LEU A 6 -10.11 -6.16 -3.66
C LEU A 6 -10.14 -7.62 -3.18
N THR A 7 -9.69 -8.58 -4.00
CA THR A 7 -9.59 -9.98 -3.57
C THR A 7 -8.66 -10.14 -2.37
N GLY A 8 -7.51 -9.44 -2.37
CA GLY A 8 -6.57 -9.46 -1.26
C GLY A 8 -7.25 -9.01 0.03
N VAL A 9 -7.78 -7.78 0.05
CA VAL A 9 -8.32 -7.17 1.26
C VAL A 9 -9.56 -7.90 1.81
N TYR A 10 -10.37 -8.53 0.96
CA TYR A 10 -11.52 -9.32 1.41
C TYR A 10 -11.18 -10.75 1.84
N ALA A 11 -9.98 -11.25 1.50
CA ALA A 11 -9.53 -12.59 1.86
C ALA A 11 -8.60 -12.62 3.09
N GLU A 12 -8.30 -11.45 3.68
CA GLU A 12 -7.42 -11.33 4.83
C GLU A 12 -8.00 -12.01 6.08
N THR A 13 -7.24 -12.95 6.64
CA THR A 13 -7.61 -13.70 7.85
C THR A 13 -6.71 -13.40 9.04
N ILE A 14 -5.53 -12.81 8.80
CA ILE A 14 -4.58 -12.43 9.82
C ILE A 14 -4.71 -10.92 10.02
N PRO A 15 -5.02 -10.44 11.24
CA PRO A 15 -5.15 -9.01 11.49
C PRO A 15 -3.90 -8.23 11.07
N ASN A 16 -4.10 -7.13 10.35
CA ASN A 16 -3.07 -6.19 9.91
C ASN A 16 -1.91 -6.83 9.11
N PHE A 17 -2.16 -8.00 8.51
CA PHE A 17 -1.32 -8.57 7.47
C PHE A 17 -2.00 -8.28 6.14
N GLU A 18 -1.48 -7.30 5.42
CA GLU A 18 -2.24 -6.58 4.40
C GLU A 18 -1.55 -6.69 3.03
N VAL A 19 -2.25 -7.23 2.03
CA VAL A 19 -1.65 -7.51 0.70
C VAL A 19 -1.98 -6.44 -0.33
N LEU A 20 -3.01 -5.64 -0.08
CA LEU A 20 -3.48 -4.60 -0.98
C LEU A 20 -2.40 -3.53 -1.26
N SER A 21 -1.63 -3.05 -0.28
CA SER A 21 -0.52 -2.10 -0.47
C SER A 21 0.52 -2.65 -1.45
N LEU A 22 0.83 -3.95 -1.35
CA LEU A 22 1.73 -4.61 -2.29
C LEU A 22 1.15 -4.55 -3.71
N VAL A 23 -0.13 -4.91 -3.88
CA VAL A 23 -0.81 -4.89 -5.18
C VAL A 23 -0.86 -3.48 -5.77
N VAL A 24 -1.19 -2.48 -4.95
CA VAL A 24 -1.29 -1.07 -5.38
C VAL A 24 0.10 -0.53 -5.77
N PHE A 25 1.13 -0.80 -4.97
CA PHE A 25 2.50 -0.42 -5.30
C PHE A 25 2.93 -1.04 -6.62
N PHE A 26 2.72 -2.33 -6.80
CA PHE A 26 3.08 -3.02 -8.03
C PHE A 26 2.19 -2.66 -9.23
N SER A 27 1.01 -2.10 -9.00
CA SER A 27 0.22 -1.44 -10.06
C SER A 27 0.94 -0.20 -10.58
N GLY A 28 1.52 0.60 -9.68
CA GLY A 28 2.40 1.72 -10.04
C GLY A 28 3.64 1.27 -10.81
N VAL A 29 4.28 0.17 -10.37
CA VAL A 29 5.44 -0.41 -11.07
C VAL A 29 5.07 -0.83 -12.50
N LEU A 30 3.96 -1.55 -12.66
CA LEU A 30 3.55 -2.12 -13.94
C LEU A 30 2.96 -1.07 -14.90
N LEU A 31 2.03 -0.25 -14.42
CA LEU A 31 1.21 0.66 -15.23
C LEU A 31 1.72 2.11 -15.21
N GLY A 32 2.54 2.48 -14.23
CA GLY A 32 3.06 3.83 -14.04
C GLY A 32 2.33 4.59 -12.92
N ALA A 33 2.89 5.75 -12.55
CA ALA A 33 2.45 6.51 -11.38
C ALA A 33 0.96 6.91 -11.43
N ARG A 34 0.49 7.45 -12.56
CA ARG A 34 -0.91 7.87 -12.73
C ARG A 34 -1.87 6.71 -12.49
N ASP A 35 -1.64 5.60 -13.17
CA ASP A 35 -2.55 4.46 -13.12
C ASP A 35 -2.42 3.70 -11.79
N GLY A 36 -1.22 3.66 -11.21
CA GLY A 36 -1.01 3.18 -9.84
C GLY A 36 -1.83 3.96 -8.81
N VAL A 37 -1.81 5.30 -8.89
CA VAL A 37 -2.65 6.17 -8.06
C VAL A 37 -4.13 5.85 -8.27
N LEU A 38 -4.60 5.75 -9.52
CA LEU A 38 -6.00 5.41 -9.80
C LEU A 38 -6.40 4.04 -9.23
N VAL A 39 -5.53 3.03 -9.32
CA VAL A 39 -5.78 1.72 -8.72
C VAL A 39 -5.89 1.83 -7.21
N GLY A 40 -4.98 2.54 -6.53
CA GLY A 40 -5.04 2.77 -5.08
C GLY A 40 -6.34 3.47 -4.67
N VAL A 41 -6.67 4.58 -5.34
CA VAL A 41 -7.89 5.34 -5.09
C VAL A 41 -9.14 4.48 -5.25
N LEU A 42 -9.29 3.80 -6.39
CA LEU A 42 -10.50 3.03 -6.68
C LEU A 42 -10.65 1.82 -5.75
N THR A 43 -9.55 1.10 -5.50
CA THR A 43 -9.59 -0.08 -4.65
C THR A 43 -9.94 0.29 -3.21
N MET A 44 -9.27 1.32 -2.68
CA MET A 44 -9.51 1.77 -1.32
C MET A 44 -10.89 2.39 -1.15
N LEU A 45 -11.35 3.19 -2.12
CA LEU A 45 -12.70 3.76 -2.08
C LEU A 45 -13.78 2.68 -2.05
N VAL A 46 -13.66 1.66 -2.92
CA VAL A 46 -14.59 0.52 -2.93
C VAL A 46 -14.54 -0.23 -1.60
N TYR A 47 -13.35 -0.54 -1.09
CA TYR A 47 -13.21 -1.25 0.19
C TYR A 47 -13.74 -0.44 1.38
N SER A 48 -13.48 0.86 1.46
CA SER A 48 -13.99 1.72 2.54
C SER A 48 -15.52 1.84 2.52
N LEU A 49 -16.13 1.91 1.34
CA LEU A 49 -17.58 2.04 1.19
C LEU A 49 -18.30 0.70 1.40
N LEU A 50 -17.69 -0.40 0.94
CA LEU A 50 -18.24 -1.76 1.00
C LEU A 50 -17.47 -2.62 2.02
N ASN A 51 -17.10 -2.02 3.14
CA ASN A 51 -16.37 -2.73 4.18
C ASN A 51 -17.30 -3.75 4.86
N PRO A 52 -16.85 -4.99 5.13
CA PRO A 52 -17.70 -6.02 5.76
C PRO A 52 -18.22 -5.64 7.15
N TYR A 53 -17.53 -4.72 7.84
CA TYR A 53 -17.91 -4.20 9.14
C TYR A 53 -18.80 -2.95 9.06
N GLY A 54 -19.18 -2.53 7.86
CA GLY A 54 -19.97 -1.34 7.57
C GLY A 54 -19.13 -0.17 7.03
N PRO A 55 -19.73 0.79 6.32
CA PRO A 55 -19.00 1.87 5.67
C PRO A 55 -18.13 2.67 6.63
N VAL A 56 -16.88 2.93 6.22
CA VAL A 56 -15.93 3.73 7.00
C VAL A 56 -16.35 5.20 7.01
N HIS A 57 -16.10 5.90 8.13
CA HIS A 57 -16.40 7.33 8.25
C HIS A 57 -15.67 8.16 7.16
N PRO A 58 -16.31 9.15 6.52
CA PRO A 58 -15.74 9.86 5.36
C PRO A 58 -14.34 10.45 5.59
N LEU A 59 -14.07 11.02 6.77
CA LEU A 59 -12.75 11.57 7.10
C LEU A 59 -11.65 10.49 7.10
N VAL A 60 -11.96 9.29 7.61
CA VAL A 60 -11.02 8.17 7.63
C VAL A 60 -10.90 7.57 6.23
N THR A 61 -12.00 7.47 5.48
CA THR A 61 -11.97 7.06 4.06
C THR A 61 -11.05 7.95 3.23
N LEU A 62 -11.11 9.27 3.39
CA LEU A 62 -10.21 10.19 2.70
C LEU A 62 -8.74 9.93 3.05
N ALA A 63 -8.45 9.68 4.33
CA ALA A 63 -7.09 9.35 4.77
C ALA A 63 -6.59 8.02 4.18
N GLN A 64 -7.45 6.99 4.16
CA GLN A 64 -7.13 5.69 3.56
C GLN A 64 -6.87 5.83 2.05
N VAL A 65 -7.77 6.49 1.32
CA VAL A 65 -7.65 6.74 -0.12
C VAL A 65 -6.38 7.53 -0.45
N ALA A 66 -6.06 8.56 0.36
CA ALA A 66 -4.83 9.32 0.20
C ALA A 66 -3.59 8.45 0.43
N GLY A 67 -3.61 7.59 1.46
CA GLY A 67 -2.54 6.63 1.74
C GLY A 67 -2.30 5.68 0.57
N GLU A 68 -3.34 5.02 0.06
CA GLU A 68 -3.22 4.09 -1.07
C GLU A 68 -2.84 4.78 -2.38
N ALA A 69 -3.29 6.01 -2.61
CA ALA A 69 -2.80 6.81 -3.73
C ALA A 69 -1.28 7.02 -3.65
N LEU A 70 -0.74 7.32 -2.46
CA LEU A 70 0.71 7.48 -2.25
C LEU A 70 1.46 6.16 -2.43
N VAL A 71 0.88 5.01 -2.03
CA VAL A 71 1.44 3.69 -2.29
C VAL A 71 1.60 3.45 -3.80
N GLY A 72 0.56 3.73 -4.59
CA GLY A 72 0.59 3.58 -6.05
C GLY A 72 1.59 4.53 -6.72
N LEU A 73 1.66 5.76 -6.22
CA LEU A 73 2.65 6.75 -6.66
C LEU A 73 4.09 6.28 -6.39
N ALA A 74 4.36 5.76 -5.18
CA ALA A 74 5.66 5.26 -4.78
C ALA A 74 6.14 4.12 -5.69
N GLY A 75 5.23 3.20 -6.06
CA GLY A 75 5.52 2.14 -7.02
C GLY A 75 5.87 2.65 -8.42
N GLY A 76 5.18 3.69 -8.88
CA GLY A 76 5.52 4.38 -10.13
C GLY A 76 6.92 5.03 -10.08
N GLY A 77 7.25 5.69 -8.97
CA GLY A 77 8.57 6.26 -8.74
C GLY A 77 9.68 5.21 -8.69
N PHE A 78 9.43 4.07 -8.05
CA PHE A 78 10.34 2.92 -8.00
C PHE A 78 10.68 2.43 -9.40
N ALA A 79 9.68 2.28 -10.28
CA ALA A 79 9.89 1.91 -11.67
C ALA A 79 10.61 3.01 -12.48
N ALA A 80 10.25 4.28 -12.29
CA ALA A 80 10.89 5.40 -12.98
C ALA A 80 12.38 5.52 -12.68
N ALA A 81 12.82 5.13 -11.47
CA ALA A 81 14.22 5.08 -11.09
C ALA A 81 14.99 3.87 -11.66
N ALA A 82 14.35 3.03 -12.48
CA ALA A 82 14.89 1.78 -13.01
C ALA A 82 15.40 0.82 -11.91
N TRP A 83 14.90 0.95 -10.69
CA TRP A 83 15.23 0.06 -9.57
C TRP A 83 14.78 -1.39 -9.78
N PRO A 84 13.65 -1.68 -10.46
CA PRO A 84 13.33 -3.04 -10.86
C PRO A 84 14.36 -3.71 -11.76
N ALA A 85 15.24 -2.97 -12.45
CA ALA A 85 16.30 -3.55 -13.28
C ALA A 85 17.53 -4.00 -12.47
N ARG A 86 17.65 -3.58 -11.21
CA ARG A 86 18.80 -3.87 -10.33
C ARG A 86 18.78 -5.32 -9.82
N SER A 87 19.81 -5.73 -9.09
CA SER A 87 19.91 -7.09 -8.53
C SER A 87 18.78 -7.42 -7.56
N LEU A 88 18.50 -8.70 -7.34
CA LEU A 88 17.47 -9.16 -6.40
C LEU A 88 17.70 -8.63 -4.98
N ALA A 89 18.94 -8.63 -4.50
CA ALA A 89 19.29 -8.12 -3.18
C ALA A 89 18.98 -6.61 -3.04
N PHE A 90 19.29 -5.83 -4.08
CA PHE A 90 18.96 -4.40 -4.09
C PHE A 90 17.44 -4.19 -4.06
N ARG A 91 16.68 -4.95 -4.86
CA ARG A 91 15.22 -4.90 -4.87
C ARG A 91 14.65 -5.24 -3.49
N ALA A 92 15.12 -6.33 -2.87
CA ALA A 92 14.64 -6.75 -1.56
C ALA A 92 14.88 -5.69 -0.48
N ALA A 93 16.10 -5.12 -0.41
CA ALA A 93 16.43 -4.09 0.58
C ALA A 93 15.62 -2.80 0.35
N THR A 94 15.52 -2.33 -0.89
CA THR A 94 14.77 -1.10 -1.21
C THR A 94 13.27 -1.27 -1.05
N LEU A 95 12.71 -2.44 -1.39
CA LEU A 95 11.30 -2.74 -1.21
C LEU A 95 10.95 -2.94 0.27
N ALA A 96 11.82 -3.54 1.09
CA ALA A 96 11.64 -3.57 2.54
C ALA A 96 11.42 -2.16 3.11
N VAL A 97 12.33 -1.23 2.75
CA VAL A 97 12.27 0.16 3.19
C VAL A 97 11.04 0.87 2.62
N ALA A 98 10.75 0.70 1.33
CA ALA A 98 9.58 1.31 0.70
C ALA A 98 8.28 0.81 1.35
N GLY A 99 8.13 -0.49 1.52
CA GLY A 99 6.99 -1.12 2.20
C GLY A 99 6.80 -0.60 3.61
N ALA A 100 7.88 -0.54 4.40
CA ALA A 100 7.84 0.03 5.74
C ALA A 100 7.38 1.51 5.75
N LEU A 101 7.94 2.33 4.86
CA LEU A 101 7.64 3.76 4.81
C LEU A 101 6.21 4.04 4.36
N VAL A 102 5.74 3.41 3.28
CA VAL A 102 4.36 3.65 2.80
C VAL A 102 3.33 3.16 3.81
N THR A 103 3.61 2.04 4.49
CA THR A 103 2.75 1.51 5.56
C THR A 103 2.72 2.46 6.76
N ALA A 104 3.88 2.97 7.19
CA ALA A 104 3.94 3.94 8.29
C ALA A 104 3.18 5.24 7.97
N VAL A 105 3.26 5.71 6.72
CA VAL A 105 2.49 6.88 6.26
C VAL A 105 0.99 6.59 6.29
N TYR A 106 0.56 5.44 5.77
CA TYR A 106 -0.84 5.02 5.79
C TYR A 106 -1.38 4.92 7.23
N ASP A 107 -0.67 4.25 8.12
CA ASP A 107 -1.05 4.10 9.53
C ASP A 107 -1.12 5.46 10.23
N LEU A 108 -0.17 6.37 9.97
CA LEU A 108 -0.18 7.70 10.54
C LEU A 108 -1.41 8.50 10.09
N LEU A 109 -1.70 8.51 8.78
CA LEU A 109 -2.82 9.25 8.21
C LEU A 109 -4.16 8.75 8.79
N THR A 110 -4.34 7.43 8.86
CA THR A 110 -5.58 6.81 9.33
C THR A 110 -5.78 6.95 10.84
N ASN A 111 -4.72 6.81 11.64
CA ASN A 111 -4.78 7.06 13.09
C ASN A 111 -5.00 8.54 13.41
N LEU A 112 -4.40 9.46 12.64
CA LEU A 112 -4.63 10.89 12.81
C LEU A 112 -6.09 11.25 12.48
N ALA A 113 -6.62 10.77 11.36
CA ALA A 113 -8.01 10.98 10.97
C ALA A 113 -8.99 10.43 12.02
N SER A 114 -8.72 9.25 12.54
CA SER A 114 -9.50 8.64 13.63
C SER A 114 -9.37 9.44 14.93
N GLY A 115 -8.18 9.94 15.25
CA GLY A 115 -7.94 10.77 16.42
C GLY A 115 -8.66 12.12 16.37
N VAL A 116 -8.72 12.74 15.19
CA VAL A 116 -9.50 13.96 14.95
C VAL A 116 -10.99 13.67 15.10
N LEU A 117 -11.48 12.59 14.47
CA LEU A 117 -12.88 12.16 14.56
C LEU A 117 -13.33 11.93 16.01
N LEU A 118 -12.47 11.31 16.82
CA LEU A 118 -12.76 10.98 18.22
C LEU A 118 -12.45 12.12 19.20
N GLY A 119 -11.84 13.23 18.74
CA GLY A 119 -11.35 14.31 19.60
C GLY A 119 -10.24 13.86 20.56
N ARG A 120 -9.51 12.79 20.24
CA ARG A 120 -8.56 12.10 21.13
C ARG A 120 -7.26 11.71 20.42
N ILE A 121 -6.68 12.62 19.64
CA ILE A 121 -5.47 12.40 18.82
C ILE A 121 -4.36 11.66 19.58
N GLY A 122 -3.98 12.12 20.77
CA GLY A 122 -2.90 11.50 21.54
C GLY A 122 -3.19 10.04 21.92
N ILE A 123 -4.41 9.74 22.35
CA ILE A 123 -4.82 8.38 22.73
C ILE A 123 -4.86 7.47 21.51
N THR A 124 -5.42 7.95 20.39
CA THR A 124 -5.49 7.16 19.16
C THR A 124 -4.11 6.86 18.59
N LEU A 125 -3.21 7.86 18.57
CA LEU A 125 -1.84 7.65 18.09
C LEU A 125 -1.07 6.67 18.97
N ILE A 126 -1.10 6.84 20.30
CA ILE A 126 -0.41 5.94 21.24
C ILE A 126 -0.99 4.52 21.17
N GLY A 127 -2.33 4.41 21.16
CA GLY A 127 -3.02 3.12 21.09
C GLY A 127 -2.83 2.40 19.75
N GLY A 128 -2.57 3.14 18.66
CA GLY A 128 -2.29 2.60 17.35
C GLY A 128 -0.87 2.04 17.19
N VAL A 129 0.09 2.43 18.03
CA VAL A 129 1.51 2.05 17.88
C VAL A 129 1.73 0.53 17.76
N PRO A 130 1.17 -0.34 18.64
CA PRO A 130 1.42 -1.78 18.53
C PRO A 130 0.92 -2.36 17.21
N PHE A 131 -0.23 -1.90 16.73
CA PHE A 131 -0.83 -2.33 15.47
C PHE A 131 -0.02 -1.83 14.26
N ALA A 132 0.42 -0.58 14.29
CA ALA A 132 1.24 0.01 13.26
C ALA A 132 2.61 -0.69 13.17
N LEU A 133 3.25 -0.99 14.30
CA LEU A 133 4.53 -1.72 14.30
C LEU A 133 4.40 -3.11 13.69
N TRP A 134 3.32 -3.83 13.99
CA TRP A 134 3.02 -5.13 13.38
C TRP A 134 2.78 -5.00 11.88
N HIS A 135 1.97 -4.02 11.45
CA HIS A 135 1.66 -3.77 10.05
C HIS A 135 2.92 -3.40 9.26
N ILE A 136 3.74 -2.47 9.77
CA ILE A 136 5.01 -2.06 9.18
C ILE A 136 5.97 -3.25 9.05
N ALA A 137 6.11 -4.06 10.11
CA ALA A 137 7.03 -5.20 10.10
C ALA A 137 6.60 -6.25 9.07
N THR A 138 5.32 -6.60 9.03
CA THR A 138 4.78 -7.59 8.09
C THR A 138 4.86 -7.09 6.65
N ASN A 139 4.54 -5.83 6.37
CA ASN A 139 4.66 -5.25 5.04
C ASN A 139 6.12 -5.11 4.58
N ALA A 140 7.05 -4.77 5.47
CA ALA A 140 8.47 -4.75 5.12
C ALA A 140 8.95 -6.15 4.66
N VAL A 141 8.56 -7.20 5.38
CA VAL A 141 8.86 -8.59 5.00
C VAL A 141 8.17 -8.97 3.70
N LEU A 142 6.88 -8.66 3.55
CA LEU A 142 6.10 -8.98 2.35
C LEU A 142 6.70 -8.32 1.10
N PHE A 143 7.02 -7.04 1.16
CA PHE A 143 7.65 -6.31 0.07
C PHE A 143 9.05 -6.85 -0.27
N ALA A 144 9.84 -7.25 0.72
CA ALA A 144 11.16 -7.81 0.48
C ALA A 144 11.11 -9.20 -0.13
N VAL A 145 10.28 -10.09 0.42
CA VAL A 145 10.25 -11.52 0.07
C VAL A 145 9.44 -11.75 -1.20
N VAL A 146 8.25 -11.16 -1.29
CA VAL A 146 7.33 -11.34 -2.42
C VAL A 146 7.54 -10.24 -3.46
N GLY A 147 7.71 -8.99 -3.02
CA GLY A 147 7.88 -7.88 -3.95
C GLY A 147 9.17 -7.95 -4.78
N ALA A 148 10.29 -8.37 -4.19
CA ALA A 148 11.58 -8.39 -4.90
C ALA A 148 11.61 -9.25 -6.18
N PRO A 149 11.12 -10.52 -6.17
CA PRO A 149 10.99 -11.28 -7.41
C PRO A 149 9.93 -10.68 -8.35
N LEU A 150 8.79 -10.21 -7.84
CA LEU A 150 7.72 -9.59 -8.64
C LEU A 150 8.21 -8.36 -9.40
N ALA A 151 9.07 -7.53 -8.80
CA ALA A 151 9.64 -6.36 -9.44
C ALA A 151 10.36 -6.69 -10.74
N GLY A 152 11.11 -7.79 -10.79
CA GLY A 152 11.77 -8.23 -12.03
C GLY A 152 10.78 -8.62 -13.11
N VAL A 153 9.74 -9.36 -12.74
CA VAL A 153 8.68 -9.80 -13.67
C VAL A 153 7.91 -8.61 -14.22
N PHE A 154 7.48 -7.70 -13.35
CA PHE A 154 6.66 -6.55 -13.76
C PHE A 154 7.46 -5.54 -14.56
N TRP A 155 8.76 -5.40 -14.30
CA TRP A 155 9.66 -4.60 -15.12
C TRP A 155 9.71 -5.06 -16.57
N HIS A 156 9.84 -6.38 -16.77
CA HIS A 156 9.85 -6.98 -18.11
C HIS A 156 8.55 -6.69 -18.87
N TYR A 157 7.40 -6.83 -18.21
CA TYR A 157 6.11 -6.52 -18.83
C TYR A 157 5.91 -5.03 -19.07
N ARG A 158 6.31 -4.17 -18.14
CA ARG A 158 6.23 -2.71 -18.30
C ARG A 158 6.92 -2.27 -19.59
N GLN A 159 8.12 -2.76 -19.87
CA GLN A 159 8.88 -2.37 -21.06
C GLN A 159 8.14 -2.70 -22.36
N ARG A 160 7.34 -3.78 -22.38
CA ARG A 160 6.52 -4.19 -23.53
C ARG A 160 5.23 -3.39 -23.68
N LEU A 161 4.73 -2.81 -22.59
CA LEU A 161 3.54 -1.95 -22.62
C LEU A 161 3.87 -0.52 -23.05
N SER A 162 5.14 -0.11 -22.92
CA SER A 162 5.63 1.22 -23.29
C SER A 162 6.26 1.29 -24.69
N SER A 163 6.38 0.16 -25.39
CA SER A 163 6.87 0.06 -26.78
C SER A 163 5.73 0.14 -27.77
#